data_AF-A0A2H0XT44-F1
#
_entry.id   AF-A0A2H0XT44-F1
#
_cell.length_a   1.000
_cell.length_b   1.000
_cell.length_c   1.000
_cell.angle_alpha   90.00
_cell.angle_beta   90.00
_cell.angle_gamma   90.00
#
_symmetry.space_group_name_H-M   'P 1'
#
loop_
_entity.id
_entity.type
_entity.pdbx_description
1 polymer ?
#
loop_
_entity_poly.entity_id
_entity_poly.type
_entity_poly.pdbx_seq_one_letter_code
_entity_poly.pdbx_strand_id
1 'polypeptide(L)'
;MFWDAVVGAHSYNLYWSNTSGVTKTNGTKIADVTSPYIHNNLVNGRAYYYVVTGVAVDNRESRESAEFVVVPQAVGALDESFNADGVVIYNGLSAWGTDVTESASGNLYVSGSIGLDLALLAFAENGEPLHTFGSDGVVRKDIAGSFDDGRALIFDQSGRLLVAGYGLIATKTSTAVLLRYDDSGHLDTSFGISGLATFGASSYTYNGWEGLALDSAGRIFAGGYYSQSELTSREGTIACYNDDGWLDLSFDGTGFVTYGEDNKHDYCQAVAVNSSGQVLACGTVGKETQDVALLRYEASGVIDETFDVAGLFSYDFGHRNDLGRALVLDNSGRILLLGFYRGSYGKMDTFVMRLLNDGVADPAFSVISLASSTFDIEGDFLALDKAGKILVAGRYGNDIFLRRYDSNGQLDTLFGDNGQVLFDHNLGIDSCIGGLVDHQGRIVLVGSVNAGNGLLLLRYK
;
A
#
# COMPACT_ATOMS: atom_id res chain seq x y z
N MET A 1 -27.69 -0.62 -0.43
CA MET A 1 -28.66 0.44 -0.05
C MET A 1 -29.26 0.09 1.31
N PHE A 2 -29.48 1.10 2.16
CA PHE A 2 -29.95 0.94 3.54
C PHE A 2 -31.18 1.83 3.77
N TRP A 3 -32.09 1.34 4.60
CA TRP A 3 -33.22 2.10 5.14
C TRP A 3 -33.56 1.63 6.56
N ASP A 4 -34.17 2.50 7.36
CA ASP A 4 -34.57 2.19 8.72
C ASP A 4 -35.75 1.21 8.77
N ALA A 5 -35.75 0.35 9.78
CA ALA A 5 -36.88 -0.55 10.01
C ALA A 5 -38.10 0.23 10.52
N VAL A 6 -39.28 -0.05 9.96
CA VAL A 6 -40.55 0.57 10.39
C VAL A 6 -41.42 -0.42 11.18
N VAL A 7 -42.02 0.08 12.26
CA VAL A 7 -42.89 -0.70 13.14
C VAL A 7 -44.06 -1.30 12.34
N GLY A 8 -44.23 -2.62 12.46
CA GLY A 8 -45.29 -3.37 11.79
C GLY A 8 -44.93 -3.93 10.41
N ALA A 9 -43.75 -3.61 9.86
CA ALA A 9 -43.22 -4.24 8.65
C ALA A 9 -42.44 -5.52 9.00
N HIS A 10 -42.75 -6.61 8.32
CA HIS A 10 -42.08 -7.92 8.40
C HIS A 10 -41.13 -8.14 7.21
N SER A 11 -41.45 -7.59 6.05
CA SER A 11 -40.55 -7.50 4.90
C SER A 11 -40.74 -6.15 4.20
N TYR A 12 -39.95 -5.89 3.15
CA TYR A 12 -40.08 -4.69 2.34
C TYR A 12 -40.23 -5.06 0.88
N ASN A 13 -40.84 -4.18 0.09
CA ASN A 13 -40.71 -4.21 -1.36
C ASN A 13 -39.94 -2.96 -1.81
N LEU A 14 -39.11 -3.15 -2.83
CA LEU A 14 -38.49 -2.09 -3.58
C LEU A 14 -39.19 -1.93 -4.91
N TYR A 15 -39.44 -0.69 -5.29
CA TYR A 15 -39.86 -0.35 -6.64
C TYR A 15 -38.80 0.54 -7.24
N TRP A 16 -38.38 0.24 -8.47
CA TRP A 16 -37.29 0.98 -9.10
C TRP A 16 -37.49 1.23 -10.59
N SER A 17 -36.83 2.27 -11.10
CA SER A 17 -36.78 2.62 -12.53
C SER A 17 -35.45 3.30 -12.88
N ASN A 18 -35.18 3.42 -14.18
CA ASN A 18 -34.10 4.27 -14.72
C ASN A 18 -34.56 5.70 -15.04
N THR A 19 -35.78 6.06 -14.63
CA THR A 19 -36.40 7.39 -14.75
C THR A 19 -36.99 7.80 -13.41
N SER A 20 -36.95 9.10 -13.09
CA SER A 20 -37.52 9.65 -11.86
C SER A 20 -39.04 9.57 -11.83
N GLY A 21 -39.63 9.64 -10.64
CA GLY A 21 -41.07 9.55 -10.41
C GLY A 21 -41.56 8.12 -10.16
N VAL A 22 -40.75 7.30 -9.50
CA VAL A 22 -41.07 5.91 -9.20
C VAL A 22 -42.21 5.80 -8.17
N THR A 23 -43.14 4.91 -8.46
CA THR A 23 -44.32 4.55 -7.67
C THR A 23 -44.54 3.04 -7.74
N LYS A 24 -45.45 2.51 -6.94
CA LYS A 24 -45.91 1.12 -6.97
C LYS A 24 -46.51 0.71 -8.30
N THR A 25 -46.97 1.67 -9.10
CA THR A 25 -47.67 1.41 -10.36
C THR A 25 -46.74 1.38 -11.55
N ASN A 26 -45.68 2.20 -11.55
CA ASN A 26 -44.76 2.33 -12.69
C ASN A 26 -43.36 1.74 -12.44
N GLY A 27 -42.99 1.44 -11.20
CA GLY A 27 -41.69 0.87 -10.85
C GLY A 27 -41.64 -0.64 -11.01
N THR A 28 -40.45 -1.16 -11.33
CA THR A 28 -40.14 -2.59 -11.30
C THR A 28 -40.07 -3.05 -9.85
N LYS A 29 -40.94 -3.99 -9.47
CA LYS A 29 -41.01 -4.50 -8.09
C LYS A 29 -39.95 -5.57 -7.82
N ILE A 30 -39.25 -5.44 -6.70
CA ILE A 30 -38.46 -6.48 -6.05
C ILE A 30 -39.11 -6.73 -4.70
N ALA A 31 -39.66 -7.92 -4.50
CA ALA A 31 -40.42 -8.25 -3.30
C ALA A 31 -39.56 -8.92 -2.23
N ASP A 32 -40.05 -8.88 -0.99
CA ASP A 32 -39.51 -9.62 0.16
C ASP A 32 -38.03 -9.35 0.45
N VAL A 33 -37.63 -8.09 0.32
CA VAL A 33 -36.28 -7.63 0.62
C VAL A 33 -36.15 -7.20 2.09
N THR A 34 -34.94 -7.27 2.61
CA THR A 34 -34.55 -6.72 3.91
C THR A 34 -33.55 -5.59 3.73
N SER A 35 -33.44 -4.72 4.74
CA SER A 35 -32.38 -3.71 4.81
C SER A 35 -31.18 -4.28 5.55
N PRO A 36 -29.94 -4.17 5.04
CA PRO A 36 -29.59 -3.66 3.71
C PRO A 36 -29.95 -4.60 2.56
N TYR A 37 -30.16 -4.00 1.38
CA TYR A 37 -30.31 -4.73 0.12
C TYR A 37 -29.21 -4.36 -0.88
N ILE A 38 -28.76 -5.37 -1.64
CA ILE A 38 -27.82 -5.21 -2.76
C ILE A 38 -28.57 -5.54 -4.05
N HIS A 39 -28.71 -4.54 -4.92
CA HIS A 39 -29.31 -4.70 -6.23
C HIS A 39 -28.21 -4.88 -7.28
N ASN A 40 -28.03 -6.12 -7.74
CA ASN A 40 -26.99 -6.50 -8.70
C ASN A 40 -27.42 -6.24 -10.16
N ASN A 41 -26.47 -6.36 -11.09
CA ASN A 41 -26.69 -6.25 -12.55
C ASN A 41 -27.19 -4.88 -13.02
N LEU A 42 -26.79 -3.82 -12.33
CA LEU A 42 -27.02 -2.44 -12.74
C LEU A 42 -25.89 -1.95 -13.66
N VAL A 43 -26.20 -0.95 -14.48
CA VAL A 43 -25.23 -0.26 -15.34
C VAL A 43 -24.61 0.87 -14.54
N ASN A 44 -23.29 0.84 -14.38
CA ASN A 44 -22.57 1.90 -13.67
C ASN A 44 -22.71 3.26 -14.37
N GLY A 45 -22.71 4.35 -13.59
CA GLY A 45 -22.91 5.72 -14.06
C GLY A 45 -24.36 6.05 -14.45
N ARG A 46 -25.27 5.06 -14.45
CA ARG A 46 -26.69 5.28 -14.75
C ARG A 46 -27.47 5.56 -13.47
N ALA A 47 -28.26 6.62 -13.44
CA ALA A 47 -29.17 6.88 -12.32
C ALA A 47 -30.30 5.85 -12.25
N TYR A 48 -30.49 5.28 -11.06
CA TYR A 48 -31.61 4.43 -10.71
C TYR A 48 -32.38 5.06 -9.56
N TYR A 49 -33.70 5.12 -9.71
CA TYR A 49 -34.59 5.75 -8.75
C TYR A 49 -35.37 4.66 -8.02
N TYR A 50 -35.59 4.85 -6.73
CA TYR A 50 -36.17 3.84 -5.86
C TYR A 50 -37.20 4.45 -4.91
N VAL A 51 -38.23 3.66 -4.59
CA VAL A 51 -39.07 3.85 -3.41
C VAL A 51 -39.18 2.53 -2.65
N VAL A 52 -39.27 2.60 -1.33
CA VAL A 52 -39.43 1.44 -0.45
C VAL A 52 -40.84 1.45 0.14
N THR A 53 -41.43 0.27 0.27
CA THR A 53 -42.68 0.05 1.01
C THR A 53 -42.48 -1.03 2.06
N GLY A 54 -43.12 -0.89 3.22
CA GLY A 54 -43.16 -1.93 4.26
C GLY A 54 -44.33 -2.88 4.01
N VAL A 55 -44.10 -4.18 4.23
CA VAL A 55 -45.10 -5.24 4.11
C VAL A 55 -45.36 -5.83 5.50
N ALA A 56 -46.60 -5.73 5.97
CA ALA A 56 -47.01 -6.30 7.25
C ALA A 56 -47.19 -7.83 7.17
N VAL A 57 -47.25 -8.49 8.32
CA VAL A 57 -47.43 -9.97 8.43
C VAL A 57 -48.72 -10.46 7.74
N ASP A 58 -49.73 -9.59 7.60
CA ASP A 58 -50.99 -9.88 6.89
C ASP A 58 -50.94 -9.49 5.39
N ASN A 59 -49.75 -9.31 4.83
CA ASN A 59 -49.47 -8.93 3.45
C ASN A 59 -50.00 -7.55 3.03
N ARG A 60 -50.40 -6.69 3.97
CA ARG A 60 -50.73 -5.30 3.66
C ARG A 60 -49.46 -4.50 3.41
N GLU A 61 -49.45 -3.79 2.29
CA GLU A 61 -48.33 -2.97 1.85
C GLU A 61 -48.57 -1.49 2.13
N SER A 62 -47.55 -0.79 2.63
CA SER A 62 -47.63 0.61 3.02
C SER A 62 -47.74 1.58 1.82
N ARG A 63 -47.82 2.88 2.14
CA ARG A 63 -47.49 3.96 1.18
C ARG A 63 -46.01 3.91 0.82
N GLU A 64 -45.64 4.48 -0.33
CA GLU A 64 -44.24 4.61 -0.74
C GLU A 64 -43.48 5.57 0.19
N SER A 65 -42.18 5.32 0.33
CA SER A 65 -41.23 6.30 0.87
C SER A 65 -41.10 7.52 -0.05
N ALA A 66 -40.34 8.52 0.38
CA ALA A 66 -39.77 9.48 -0.56
C ALA A 66 -38.90 8.73 -1.58
N GLU A 67 -38.89 9.21 -2.82
CA GLU A 67 -38.00 8.71 -3.86
C GLU A 67 -36.56 9.05 -3.51
N PHE A 68 -35.65 8.10 -3.72
CA PHE A 68 -34.22 8.32 -3.64
C PHE A 68 -33.53 7.82 -4.90
N VAL A 69 -32.42 8.44 -5.24
CA VAL A 69 -31.62 8.13 -6.42
C VAL A 69 -30.31 7.49 -5.99
N VAL A 70 -29.90 6.46 -6.73
CA VAL A 70 -28.60 5.80 -6.61
C VAL A 70 -27.98 5.76 -7.99
N VAL A 71 -26.74 6.24 -8.10
CA VAL A 71 -25.91 6.05 -9.28
C VAL A 71 -24.84 5.03 -8.88
N PRO A 72 -25.00 3.73 -9.21
CA PRO A 72 -23.96 2.75 -8.97
C PRO A 72 -22.71 3.17 -9.74
N GLN A 73 -21.57 3.15 -9.07
CA GLN A 73 -20.27 3.29 -9.73
C GLN A 73 -19.63 1.92 -9.81
N ALA A 74 -18.79 1.70 -10.83
CA ALA A 74 -18.00 0.49 -10.88
C ALA A 74 -17.10 0.51 -9.65
N VAL A 75 -17.10 -0.58 -8.87
CA VAL A 75 -16.07 -0.75 -7.86
C VAL A 75 -14.74 -0.84 -8.59
N GLY A 76 -13.75 -0.04 -8.22
CA GLY A 76 -12.53 0.16 -9.00
C GLY A 76 -12.63 1.25 -10.08
N ALA A 77 -13.69 2.05 -10.13
CA ALA A 77 -13.68 3.29 -10.93
C ALA A 77 -12.83 4.36 -10.27
N LEU A 78 -12.23 5.24 -11.08
CA LEU A 78 -11.61 6.46 -10.58
C LEU A 78 -12.62 7.30 -9.80
N ASP A 79 -12.15 7.88 -8.71
CA ASP A 79 -12.95 8.72 -7.84
C ASP A 79 -12.99 10.15 -8.35
N GLU A 80 -14.03 10.50 -9.11
CA GLU A 80 -14.27 11.84 -9.64
C GLU A 80 -14.43 12.93 -8.55
N SER A 81 -14.55 12.58 -7.26
CA SER A 81 -14.50 13.57 -6.17
C SER A 81 -13.08 13.93 -5.72
N PHE A 82 -12.07 13.23 -6.23
CA PHE A 82 -10.65 13.51 -6.04
C PHE A 82 -10.13 14.26 -7.26
N ASN A 83 -9.78 15.54 -7.09
CA ASN A 83 -9.29 16.41 -8.18
C ASN A 83 -10.16 16.38 -9.46
N ALA A 84 -11.48 16.26 -9.30
CA ALA A 84 -12.51 16.18 -10.35
C ALA A 84 -12.52 14.93 -11.26
N ASP A 85 -11.42 14.18 -11.36
CA ASP A 85 -11.30 13.03 -12.28
C ASP A 85 -10.62 11.79 -11.69
N GLY A 86 -10.28 11.82 -10.40
CA GLY A 86 -9.58 10.74 -9.72
C GLY A 86 -8.06 10.80 -9.84
N VAL A 87 -7.50 11.83 -10.48
CA VAL A 87 -6.09 11.89 -10.85
C VAL A 87 -5.46 13.19 -10.35
N VAL A 88 -4.33 13.11 -9.66
CA VAL A 88 -3.48 14.27 -9.37
C VAL A 88 -2.13 14.07 -10.03
N ILE A 89 -1.68 15.05 -10.82
CA ILE A 89 -0.33 15.09 -11.39
C ILE A 89 0.37 16.33 -10.88
N TYR A 90 1.42 16.13 -10.08
CA TYR A 90 2.28 17.21 -9.60
C TYR A 90 3.52 17.33 -10.52
N ASN A 91 3.51 18.36 -11.38
CA ASN A 91 4.58 18.65 -12.36
C ASN A 91 5.70 19.56 -11.81
N GLY A 92 6.13 19.32 -10.57
CA GLY A 92 7.29 20.02 -10.00
C GLY A 92 8.61 19.71 -10.71
N LEU A 93 9.71 20.25 -10.21
CA LEU A 93 11.06 19.92 -10.69
C LEU A 93 11.32 18.41 -10.55
N SER A 94 11.16 17.61 -11.61
CA SER A 94 11.37 16.15 -11.63
C SER A 94 10.90 15.48 -10.33
N ALA A 95 9.59 15.49 -10.09
CA ALA A 95 8.99 14.96 -8.88
C ALA A 95 8.71 13.45 -9.01
N TRP A 96 9.08 12.68 -8.00
CA TRP A 96 8.84 11.24 -7.89
C TRP A 96 8.12 10.93 -6.59
N GLY A 97 7.02 10.16 -6.64
CA GLY A 97 6.33 9.64 -5.46
C GLY A 97 6.64 8.16 -5.24
N THR A 98 6.95 7.78 -4.00
CA THR A 98 7.39 6.43 -3.64
C THR A 98 6.38 5.71 -2.75
N ASP A 99 5.81 6.42 -1.79
CA ASP A 99 4.87 5.88 -0.82
C ASP A 99 3.84 6.96 -0.42
N VAL A 100 2.68 6.53 0.07
CA VAL A 100 1.59 7.40 0.48
C VAL A 100 1.00 6.92 1.81
N THR A 101 0.68 7.85 2.70
CA THR A 101 -0.01 7.56 3.96
C THR A 101 -1.16 8.54 4.18
N GLU A 102 -2.08 8.21 5.07
CA GLU A 102 -3.28 9.00 5.38
C GLU A 102 -3.28 9.40 6.85
N SER A 103 -3.59 10.68 7.10
CA SER A 103 -3.85 11.18 8.46
C SER A 103 -5.26 10.83 8.94
N ALA A 104 -5.50 10.91 10.25
CA ALA A 104 -6.83 10.68 10.81
C ALA A 104 -7.94 11.61 10.26
N SER A 105 -7.57 12.77 9.68
CA SER A 105 -8.51 13.70 9.04
C SER A 105 -8.76 13.43 7.55
N GLY A 106 -8.15 12.39 6.98
CA GLY A 106 -8.29 12.04 5.56
C GLY A 106 -7.34 12.77 4.60
N ASN A 107 -6.42 13.59 5.11
CA ASN A 107 -5.38 14.19 4.27
C ASN A 107 -4.33 13.15 3.91
N LEU A 108 -3.87 13.20 2.66
CA LEU A 108 -2.87 12.29 2.09
C LEU A 108 -1.49 12.94 2.13
N TYR A 109 -0.47 12.16 2.48
CA TYR A 109 0.92 12.58 2.51
C TYR A 109 1.72 11.62 1.65
N VAL A 110 2.64 12.14 0.85
CA VAL A 110 3.43 11.39 -0.11
C VAL A 110 4.91 11.63 0.13
N SER A 111 5.72 10.58 0.18
CA SER A 111 7.17 10.69 0.15
C SER A 111 7.76 10.51 -1.24
N GLY A 112 9.00 10.93 -1.41
CA GLY A 112 9.81 10.65 -2.59
C GLY A 112 10.88 11.71 -2.75
N SER A 113 11.02 12.25 -3.96
CA SER A 113 12.04 13.26 -4.28
C SER A 113 11.51 14.36 -5.21
N ILE A 114 12.07 15.57 -5.07
CA ILE A 114 11.86 16.70 -5.99
C ILE A 114 13.19 17.42 -6.19
N GLY A 115 13.65 17.51 -7.44
CA GLY A 115 14.85 18.30 -7.77
C GLY A 115 16.14 17.77 -7.12
N LEU A 116 16.22 16.44 -6.95
CA LEU A 116 17.25 15.68 -6.24
C LEU A 116 17.12 15.63 -4.71
N ASP A 117 16.26 16.42 -4.08
CA ASP A 117 16.12 16.40 -2.63
C ASP A 117 14.97 15.47 -2.20
N LEU A 118 15.06 14.90 -1.00
CA LEU A 118 13.95 14.19 -0.37
C LEU A 118 12.78 15.16 -0.24
N ALA A 119 11.58 14.71 -0.62
CA ALA A 119 10.40 15.54 -0.60
C ALA A 119 9.22 14.87 0.10
N LEU A 120 8.39 15.72 0.71
CA LEU A 120 7.06 15.38 1.17
C LEU A 120 6.05 16.29 0.50
N LEU A 121 4.97 15.71 -0.01
CA LEU A 121 3.83 16.44 -0.53
C LEU A 121 2.60 16.09 0.29
N ALA A 122 1.75 17.07 0.56
CA ALA A 122 0.50 16.87 1.27
C ALA A 122 -0.68 17.34 0.42
N PHE A 123 -1.74 16.53 0.42
CA PHE A 123 -2.99 16.78 -0.29
C PHE A 123 -4.15 16.66 0.69
N ALA A 124 -5.12 17.56 0.56
CA ALA A 124 -6.39 17.43 1.24
C ALA A 124 -7.14 16.18 0.74
N GLU A 125 -8.15 15.74 1.48
CA GLU A 125 -8.94 14.56 1.11
C GLU A 125 -9.58 14.69 -0.29
N ASN A 126 -9.81 15.90 -0.80
CA ASN A 126 -10.33 16.09 -2.16
C ASN A 126 -9.24 16.08 -3.25
N GLY A 127 -7.97 15.85 -2.92
CA GLY A 127 -6.85 15.82 -3.86
C GLY A 127 -6.20 17.17 -4.17
N GLU A 128 -6.74 18.27 -3.64
CA GLU A 128 -6.10 19.58 -3.76
C GLU A 128 -4.85 19.66 -2.85
N PRO A 129 -3.83 20.45 -3.19
CA PRO A 129 -2.67 20.66 -2.32
C PRO A 129 -3.08 21.14 -0.92
N LEU A 130 -2.50 20.55 0.12
CA LEU A 130 -2.72 20.97 1.50
C LEU A 130 -1.81 22.17 1.82
N HIS A 131 -2.26 23.37 1.48
CA HIS A 131 -1.46 24.61 1.58
C HIS A 131 -0.93 24.95 2.99
N THR A 132 -1.46 24.32 4.04
CA THR A 132 -0.99 24.49 5.42
C THR A 132 0.25 23.66 5.76
N PHE A 133 0.64 22.73 4.88
CA PHE A 133 1.80 21.87 5.08
C PHE A 133 3.04 22.44 4.39
N GLY A 134 4.13 22.62 5.12
CA GLY A 134 5.40 23.11 4.60
C GLY A 134 5.26 24.43 3.83
N SER A 135 5.92 24.50 2.67
CA SER A 135 5.76 25.60 1.73
C SER A 135 4.78 25.20 0.64
N ASP A 136 3.51 25.58 0.80
CA ASP A 136 2.45 25.39 -0.20
C ASP A 136 2.17 23.91 -0.50
N GLY A 137 2.07 23.08 0.54
CA GLY A 137 1.85 21.64 0.44
C GLY A 137 3.12 20.82 0.23
N VAL A 138 4.32 21.43 0.29
CA VAL A 138 5.58 20.76 -0.02
C VAL A 138 6.65 21.03 1.05
N VAL A 139 7.34 19.97 1.46
CA VAL A 139 8.60 20.03 2.20
C VAL A 139 9.70 19.41 1.34
N ARG A 140 10.89 20.02 1.34
CA ARG A 140 12.10 19.43 0.75
C ARG A 140 13.24 19.44 1.75
N LYS A 141 14.07 18.40 1.69
CA LYS A 141 15.21 18.24 2.58
C LYS A 141 16.40 17.70 1.80
N ASP A 142 17.39 18.56 1.62
CA ASP A 142 18.75 18.15 1.31
C ASP A 142 19.39 17.54 2.57
N ILE A 143 19.86 16.31 2.44
CA ILE A 143 20.45 15.50 3.49
C ILE A 143 21.97 15.46 3.31
N ALA A 144 22.43 15.17 2.10
CA ALA A 144 23.81 14.79 1.84
C ALA A 144 24.45 15.50 0.62
N GLY A 145 23.79 16.52 0.07
CA GLY A 145 24.28 17.39 -0.99
C GLY A 145 24.26 16.77 -2.39
N SER A 146 23.49 15.69 -2.57
CA SER A 146 23.28 15.00 -3.85
C SER A 146 21.83 14.48 -3.91
N PHE A 147 21.58 13.33 -4.56
CA PHE A 147 20.26 12.73 -4.62
C PHE A 147 19.83 12.15 -3.27
N ASP A 148 18.70 12.59 -2.76
CA ASP A 148 18.07 12.13 -1.53
C ASP A 148 16.63 11.71 -1.83
N ASP A 149 16.17 10.63 -1.20
CA ASP A 149 14.88 10.02 -1.53
C ASP A 149 14.20 9.49 -0.27
N GLY A 150 12.91 9.82 -0.10
CA GLY A 150 12.04 9.17 0.88
C GLY A 150 11.45 7.91 0.26
N ARG A 151 11.57 6.76 0.92
CA ARG A 151 11.12 5.46 0.41
C ARG A 151 9.89 4.90 1.08
N ALA A 152 9.68 5.24 2.34
CA ALA A 152 8.49 4.84 3.09
C ALA A 152 8.08 5.96 4.03
N LEU A 153 6.77 6.10 4.29
CA LEU A 153 6.26 7.02 5.29
C LEU A 153 5.04 6.48 6.04
N ILE A 154 4.95 6.80 7.32
CA ILE A 154 3.85 6.38 8.18
C ILE A 154 3.57 7.43 9.26
N PHE A 155 2.33 7.49 9.73
CA PHE A 155 2.00 8.24 10.94
C PHE A 155 2.30 7.41 12.19
N ASP A 156 2.87 8.06 13.20
CA ASP A 156 2.93 7.50 14.55
C ASP A 156 1.61 7.68 15.32
N GLN A 157 1.54 7.07 16.50
CA GLN A 157 0.34 7.14 17.36
C GLN A 157 0.02 8.56 17.86
N SER A 158 0.99 9.49 17.78
CA SER A 158 0.82 10.90 18.15
C SER A 158 0.43 11.78 16.96
N GLY A 159 0.26 11.20 15.76
CA GLY A 159 -0.07 11.94 14.55
C GLY A 159 1.12 12.66 13.92
N ARG A 160 2.36 12.32 14.28
CA ARG A 160 3.57 12.82 13.63
C ARG A 160 3.93 11.91 12.45
N LEU A 161 4.49 12.50 11.40
CA LEU A 161 4.87 11.78 10.20
C LEU A 161 6.33 11.30 10.29
N LEU A 162 6.54 10.00 10.22
CA LEU A 162 7.85 9.36 10.11
C LEU A 162 8.16 9.06 8.65
N VAL A 163 9.38 9.33 8.23
CA VAL A 163 9.84 9.12 6.86
C VAL A 163 11.17 8.39 6.89
N ALA A 164 11.27 7.31 6.12
CA ALA A 164 12.50 6.56 5.90
C ALA A 164 13.01 6.75 4.49
N GLY A 165 14.33 6.62 4.32
CA GLY A 165 14.93 6.68 3.00
C GLY A 165 16.44 6.69 3.07
N TYR A 166 17.06 7.37 2.10
CA TYR A 166 18.49 7.58 2.09
C TYR A 166 18.88 8.93 1.49
N GLY A 167 20.08 9.40 1.84
CA GLY A 167 20.74 10.49 1.15
C GLY A 167 22.05 10.04 0.49
N LEU A 168 22.30 10.48 -0.75
CA LEU A 168 23.56 10.19 -1.45
C LEU A 168 24.61 11.24 -1.14
N ILE A 169 25.83 10.79 -0.89
CA ILE A 169 26.99 11.66 -0.73
C ILE A 169 27.75 11.66 -2.06
N ALA A 170 28.30 12.81 -2.47
CA ALA A 170 28.92 13.02 -3.79
C ALA A 170 30.03 12.01 -4.17
N THR A 171 30.59 11.26 -3.21
CA THR A 171 31.55 10.17 -3.40
C THR A 171 30.92 8.79 -3.66
N LYS A 172 29.63 8.73 -4.02
CA LYS A 172 28.82 7.53 -4.28
C LYS A 172 28.40 6.70 -3.07
N THR A 173 28.69 7.09 -1.83
CA THR A 173 28.14 6.45 -0.64
C THR A 173 26.69 6.89 -0.38
N SER A 174 25.94 6.11 0.39
CA SER A 174 24.58 6.45 0.81
C SER A 174 24.44 6.34 2.33
N THR A 175 23.64 7.21 2.94
CA THR A 175 23.29 7.16 4.36
C THR A 175 21.80 6.93 4.52
N ALA A 176 21.42 5.90 5.28
CA ALA A 176 20.04 5.60 5.62
C ALA A 176 19.58 6.58 6.69
N VAL A 177 18.37 7.11 6.50
CA VAL A 177 17.84 8.19 7.33
C VAL A 177 16.43 7.90 7.82
N LEU A 178 16.14 8.38 9.03
CA LEU A 178 14.77 8.59 9.50
C LEU A 178 14.60 10.07 9.83
N LEU A 179 13.50 10.65 9.36
CA LEU A 179 13.08 12.00 9.71
C LEU A 179 11.68 11.95 10.34
N ARG A 180 11.41 12.87 11.27
CA ARG A 180 10.08 13.04 11.84
C ARG A 180 9.59 14.47 11.65
N TYR A 181 8.36 14.60 11.18
CA TYR A 181 7.67 15.88 10.97
C TYR A 181 6.37 15.93 11.74
N ASP A 182 5.91 17.13 12.09
CA ASP A 182 4.52 17.34 12.47
C ASP A 182 3.58 17.31 11.24
N ASP A 183 2.27 17.36 11.48
CA ASP A 183 1.22 17.38 10.45
C ASP A 183 1.19 18.68 9.63
N SER A 184 2.01 19.67 10.00
CA SER A 184 2.18 20.94 9.31
C SER A 184 3.51 21.02 8.54
N GLY A 185 4.31 19.94 8.57
CA GLY A 185 5.56 19.82 7.82
C GLY A 185 6.77 20.45 8.51
N HIS A 186 6.70 20.80 9.80
CA HIS A 186 7.87 21.19 10.57
C HIS A 186 8.62 19.96 11.09
N LEU A 187 9.93 20.00 10.98
CA LEU A 187 10.79 18.92 11.45
C LEU A 187 10.81 18.87 13.00
N ASP A 188 10.57 17.70 13.57
CA ASP A 188 10.68 17.47 15.02
C ASP A 188 12.16 17.40 15.43
N THR A 189 12.69 18.52 15.88
CA THR A 189 14.10 18.64 16.29
C THR A 189 14.50 17.80 17.50
N SER A 190 13.54 17.19 18.23
CA SER A 190 13.82 16.27 19.34
C SER A 190 14.13 14.85 18.89
N PHE A 191 13.87 14.51 17.62
CA PHE A 191 14.12 13.20 17.05
C PHE A 191 15.55 13.10 16.50
N GLY A 192 16.34 12.15 16.99
CA GLY A 192 17.74 11.98 16.63
C GLY A 192 18.55 13.26 16.84
N ILE A 193 19.37 13.63 15.85
CA ILE A 193 20.15 14.87 15.87
C ILE A 193 19.43 15.91 15.01
N SER A 194 18.74 16.87 15.66
CA SER A 194 18.02 17.96 14.98
C SER A 194 16.97 17.47 13.98
N GLY A 195 16.25 16.40 14.32
CA GLY A 195 15.19 15.81 13.49
C GLY A 195 15.66 14.76 12.49
N LEU A 196 16.93 14.37 12.56
CA LEU A 196 17.53 13.37 11.68
C LEU A 196 18.17 12.26 12.51
N ALA A 197 17.69 11.03 12.32
CA ALA A 197 18.39 9.83 12.74
C ALA A 197 19.09 9.20 11.54
N THR A 198 20.38 8.88 11.69
CA THR A 198 21.21 8.28 10.64
C THR A 198 21.68 6.90 11.06
N PHE A 199 21.84 5.98 10.11
CA PHE A 199 22.38 4.65 10.37
C PHE A 199 23.81 4.48 9.85
N GLY A 200 24.67 3.90 10.69
CA GLY A 200 26.10 3.72 10.40
C GLY A 200 26.92 5.01 10.58
N ALA A 201 28.21 4.85 10.88
CA ALA A 201 29.13 5.96 11.19
C ALA A 201 30.50 5.84 10.48
N SER A 202 30.63 4.93 9.50
CA SER A 202 31.89 4.70 8.79
C SER A 202 31.98 5.51 7.50
N SER A 203 33.19 5.85 7.07
CA SER A 203 33.44 6.65 5.86
C SER A 203 33.13 5.92 4.54
N TYR A 204 32.79 4.63 4.58
CA TYR A 204 32.57 3.79 3.40
C TYR A 204 31.25 3.01 3.43
N THR A 205 30.27 3.45 4.22
CA THR A 205 28.99 2.76 4.32
C THR A 205 28.10 2.97 3.09
N TYR A 206 27.40 1.91 2.70
CA TYR A 206 26.26 1.95 1.80
C TYR A 206 25.05 1.42 2.53
N ASN A 207 24.11 2.29 2.84
CA ASN A 207 22.87 1.89 3.44
C ASN A 207 21.70 2.78 3.00
N GLY A 208 20.51 2.23 3.13
CA GLY A 208 19.26 2.92 2.85
C GLY A 208 18.11 2.13 3.42
N TRP A 209 17.11 2.85 3.92
CA TRP A 209 15.85 2.26 4.38
C TRP A 209 14.84 2.28 3.24
N GLU A 210 14.14 1.15 3.06
CA GLU A 210 13.14 0.92 2.02
C GLU A 210 11.73 0.74 2.60
N GLY A 211 11.61 0.18 3.82
CA GLY A 211 10.32 -0.06 4.48
C GLY A 211 10.29 0.42 5.94
N LEU A 212 9.10 0.74 6.43
CA LEU A 212 8.85 1.13 7.82
C LEU A 212 7.67 0.38 8.44
N ALA A 213 7.78 0.08 9.73
CA ALA A 213 6.68 -0.38 10.55
C ALA A 213 6.80 0.14 11.98
N LEU A 214 5.67 0.24 12.69
CA LEU A 214 5.61 0.56 14.11
C LEU A 214 4.98 -0.60 14.88
N ASP A 215 5.45 -0.80 16.11
CA ASP A 215 4.72 -1.62 17.07
C ASP A 215 3.76 -0.79 17.94
N SER A 216 2.98 -1.48 18.78
CA SER A 216 2.03 -0.84 19.70
C SER A 216 2.70 -0.02 20.80
N ALA A 217 3.99 -0.22 21.07
CA ALA A 217 4.78 0.57 22.01
C ALA A 217 5.40 1.83 21.36
N GLY A 218 5.25 1.99 20.03
CA GLY A 218 5.82 3.11 19.29
C GLY A 218 7.29 2.92 18.90
N ARG A 219 7.84 1.69 19.02
CA ARG A 219 9.16 1.40 18.45
C ARG A 219 9.07 1.40 16.93
N ILE A 220 10.12 1.89 16.30
CA ILE A 220 10.21 2.08 14.85
C ILE A 220 11.11 1.02 14.27
N PHE A 221 10.61 0.24 13.32
CA PHE A 221 11.36 -0.77 12.60
C PHE A 221 11.58 -0.28 11.17
N ALA A 222 12.85 -0.17 10.78
CA ALA A 222 13.25 0.22 9.44
C ALA A 222 13.94 -0.97 8.75
N GLY A 223 13.40 -1.38 7.60
CA GLY A 223 13.97 -2.42 6.75
C GLY A 223 14.73 -1.81 5.57
N GLY A 224 15.87 -2.39 5.21
CA GLY A 224 16.65 -1.91 4.08
C GLY A 224 17.89 -2.75 3.82
N TYR A 225 19.00 -2.09 3.53
CA TYR A 225 20.28 -2.72 3.25
C TYR A 225 21.44 -2.01 3.94
N TYR A 226 22.50 -2.77 4.22
CA TYR A 226 23.74 -2.28 4.80
C TYR A 226 24.96 -2.93 4.15
N SER A 227 26.02 -2.16 3.93
CA SER A 227 27.33 -2.65 3.55
C SER A 227 28.41 -1.76 4.16
N GLN A 228 29.49 -2.39 4.64
CA GLN A 228 30.61 -1.73 5.32
C GLN A 228 31.62 -1.07 4.36
N SER A 229 31.58 -1.42 3.07
CA SER A 229 32.48 -0.91 2.04
C SER A 229 31.88 -1.05 0.63
N GLU A 230 32.41 -0.34 -0.37
CA GLU A 230 31.96 -0.53 -1.78
C GLU A 230 32.26 -1.93 -2.33
N LEU A 231 33.17 -2.67 -1.69
CA LEU A 231 33.66 -3.96 -2.16
C LEU A 231 32.92 -5.14 -1.52
N THR A 232 32.09 -4.88 -0.52
CA THR A 232 31.31 -5.90 0.19
C THR A 232 29.89 -5.97 -0.34
N SER A 233 29.32 -7.18 -0.30
CA SER A 233 27.90 -7.43 -0.51
C SER A 233 27.04 -6.52 0.37
N ARG A 234 25.83 -6.23 -0.09
CA ARG A 234 24.81 -5.57 0.73
C ARG A 234 24.10 -6.67 1.50
N GLU A 235 23.90 -6.47 2.78
CA GLU A 235 23.14 -7.38 3.63
C GLU A 235 21.75 -6.78 3.86
N GLY A 236 20.72 -7.64 3.80
CA GLY A 236 19.39 -7.24 4.23
C GLY A 236 19.45 -6.86 5.71
N THR A 237 18.87 -5.73 6.08
CA THR A 237 19.03 -5.16 7.43
C THR A 237 17.69 -4.72 7.99
N ILE A 238 17.47 -5.01 9.27
CA ILE A 238 16.36 -4.44 10.05
C ILE A 238 16.96 -3.71 11.25
N ALA A 239 16.65 -2.43 11.41
CA ALA A 239 17.02 -1.64 12.58
C ALA A 239 15.79 -1.25 13.39
N CYS A 240 15.93 -1.26 14.72
CA CYS A 240 14.91 -0.83 15.67
C CYS A 240 15.34 0.50 16.32
N TYR A 241 14.43 1.47 16.34
CA TYR A 241 14.63 2.78 16.96
C TYR A 241 13.56 3.04 18.01
N ASN A 242 13.94 3.78 19.04
CA ASN A 242 13.03 4.36 20.00
C ASN A 242 12.27 5.55 19.40
N ASP A 243 11.23 6.01 20.10
CA ASP A 243 10.48 7.21 19.70
C ASP A 243 11.31 8.51 19.75
N ASP A 244 12.51 8.50 20.31
CA ASP A 244 13.44 9.64 20.27
C ASP A 244 14.40 9.58 19.06
N GLY A 245 14.28 8.57 18.20
CA GLY A 245 15.10 8.40 17.00
C GLY A 245 16.49 7.81 17.24
N TRP A 246 16.80 7.38 18.46
CA TRP A 246 18.02 6.61 18.74
C TRP A 246 17.75 5.11 18.59
N LEU A 247 18.78 4.35 18.18
CA LEU A 247 18.69 2.90 18.08
C LEU A 247 18.28 2.28 19.43
N ASP A 248 17.31 1.35 19.40
CA ASP A 248 16.90 0.57 20.55
C ASP A 248 17.87 -0.60 20.76
N LEU A 249 18.89 -0.39 21.59
CA LEU A 249 19.92 -1.40 21.88
C LEU A 249 19.38 -2.66 22.59
N SER A 250 18.11 -2.70 22.98
CA SER A 250 17.49 -3.94 23.45
C SER A 250 17.16 -4.92 22.31
N PHE A 251 17.14 -4.44 21.07
CA PHE A 251 16.97 -5.25 19.87
C PHE A 251 18.31 -5.86 19.43
N ASP A 252 18.46 -7.17 19.62
CA ASP A 252 19.66 -7.98 19.38
C ASP A 252 20.96 -7.47 20.08
N GLY A 253 20.83 -6.59 21.08
CA GLY A 253 21.95 -5.96 21.78
C GLY A 253 22.68 -4.85 21.01
N THR A 254 22.38 -4.68 19.73
CA THR A 254 23.04 -3.75 18.79
C THR A 254 22.09 -2.69 18.23
N GLY A 255 20.78 -2.90 18.37
CA GLY A 255 19.73 -2.11 17.73
C GLY A 255 19.39 -2.54 16.31
N PHE A 256 20.04 -3.54 15.75
CA PHE A 256 19.77 -4.01 14.39
C PHE A 256 20.23 -5.45 14.16
N VAL A 257 19.63 -6.10 13.17
CA VAL A 257 20.06 -7.41 12.65
C VAL A 257 20.36 -7.32 11.17
N THR A 258 21.29 -8.14 10.69
CA THR A 258 21.54 -8.32 9.27
C THR A 258 21.36 -9.78 8.87
N TYR A 259 21.03 -9.99 7.59
CA TYR A 259 20.95 -11.31 6.97
C TYR A 259 21.45 -11.27 5.53
N GLY A 260 21.83 -12.42 5.03
CA GLY A 260 22.41 -12.60 3.70
C GLY A 260 23.65 -13.48 3.73
N GLU A 261 24.11 -13.91 2.55
CA GLU A 261 25.36 -14.65 2.40
C GLU A 261 26.47 -13.79 1.79
N ASP A 262 27.73 -14.12 2.13
CA ASP A 262 28.90 -13.48 1.54
C ASP A 262 28.84 -13.57 0.00
N ASN A 263 29.02 -12.42 -0.68
CA ASN A 263 29.14 -12.24 -2.14
C ASN A 263 27.84 -11.97 -2.95
N LYS A 264 26.68 -11.77 -2.31
CA LYS A 264 25.46 -11.29 -3.02
C LYS A 264 24.81 -10.10 -2.33
N HIS A 265 24.07 -9.31 -3.10
CA HIS A 265 23.32 -8.19 -2.55
C HIS A 265 21.97 -8.70 -2.06
N ASP A 266 21.75 -8.63 -0.77
CA ASP A 266 20.48 -8.90 -0.12
C ASP A 266 19.85 -7.60 0.37
N TYR A 267 18.51 -7.58 0.37
CA TYR A 267 17.72 -6.41 0.69
C TYR A 267 16.52 -6.81 1.54
N CYS A 268 16.20 -6.00 2.54
CA CYS A 268 14.89 -5.99 3.18
C CYS A 268 14.07 -4.87 2.54
N GLN A 269 13.06 -5.24 1.75
CA GLN A 269 12.22 -4.33 0.96
C GLN A 269 10.99 -3.87 1.75
N ALA A 270 10.45 -4.74 2.60
CA ALA A 270 9.29 -4.42 3.42
C ALA A 270 9.42 -5.03 4.82
N VAL A 271 8.90 -4.33 5.81
CA VAL A 271 8.82 -4.77 7.20
C VAL A 271 7.39 -4.66 7.69
N ALA A 272 6.97 -5.61 8.53
CA ALA A 272 5.73 -5.50 9.28
C ALA A 272 5.93 -6.00 10.71
N VAL A 273 5.07 -5.53 11.61
CA VAL A 273 5.06 -5.99 13.00
C VAL A 273 3.67 -6.51 13.32
N ASN A 274 3.60 -7.72 13.91
CA ASN A 274 2.33 -8.28 14.33
C ASN A 274 1.93 -7.81 15.74
N SER A 275 0.70 -8.13 16.17
CA SER A 275 0.20 -7.71 17.49
C SER A 275 0.97 -8.26 18.69
N SER A 276 1.78 -9.32 18.50
CA SER A 276 2.67 -9.88 19.52
C SER A 276 4.04 -9.17 19.57
N GLY A 277 4.28 -8.20 18.69
CA GLY A 277 5.56 -7.50 18.57
C GLY A 277 6.62 -8.25 17.76
N GLN A 278 6.27 -9.37 17.12
CA GLN A 278 7.20 -10.07 16.23
C GLN A 278 7.34 -9.29 14.92
N VAL A 279 8.57 -9.24 14.41
CA VAL A 279 8.95 -8.47 13.23
C VAL A 279 9.11 -9.40 12.04
N LEU A 280 8.44 -9.10 10.94
CA LEU A 280 8.60 -9.79 9.67
C LEU A 280 9.38 -8.92 8.70
N ALA A 281 10.34 -9.52 7.99
CA ALA A 281 11.19 -8.86 7.01
C ALA A 281 11.09 -9.58 5.66
N CYS A 282 10.54 -8.90 4.67
CA CYS A 282 10.41 -9.38 3.29
C CYS A 282 11.52 -8.80 2.43
N GLY A 283 12.08 -9.62 1.55
CA GLY A 283 13.02 -9.15 0.53
C GLY A 283 13.68 -10.29 -0.22
N THR A 284 15.02 -10.30 -0.22
CA THR A 284 15.81 -11.27 -0.98
C THR A 284 16.84 -11.98 -0.11
N VAL A 285 17.09 -13.25 -0.39
CA VAL A 285 18.26 -13.99 0.10
C VAL A 285 18.90 -14.70 -1.10
N GLY A 286 20.22 -14.78 -1.20
CA GLY A 286 20.80 -15.46 -2.35
C GLY A 286 22.25 -15.88 -2.23
N LYS A 287 22.56 -17.03 -2.84
CA LYS A 287 23.93 -17.54 -2.98
C LYS A 287 24.44 -17.43 -4.41
N GLU A 288 23.72 -18.02 -5.37
CA GLU A 288 24.03 -17.95 -6.82
C GLU A 288 23.08 -16.96 -7.52
N THR A 289 21.79 -17.10 -7.23
CA THR A 289 20.67 -16.21 -7.59
C THR A 289 20.05 -15.63 -6.32
N GLN A 290 19.34 -14.51 -6.45
CA GLN A 290 18.48 -14.01 -5.36
C GLN A 290 17.16 -14.76 -5.41
N ASP A 291 16.68 -15.19 -4.26
CA ASP A 291 15.40 -15.86 -4.06
C ASP A 291 14.52 -14.98 -3.17
N VAL A 292 13.20 -15.18 -3.24
CA VAL A 292 12.25 -14.49 -2.38
C VAL A 292 12.51 -14.91 -0.92
N ALA A 293 12.63 -13.94 -0.01
CA ALA A 293 12.84 -14.21 1.40
C ALA A 293 11.77 -13.57 2.28
N LEU A 294 11.34 -14.29 3.31
CA LEU A 294 10.61 -13.74 4.45
C LEU A 294 11.20 -14.30 5.74
N LEU A 295 11.71 -13.42 6.59
CA LEU A 295 12.27 -13.76 7.90
C LEU A 295 11.35 -13.30 9.01
N ARG A 296 11.33 -14.02 10.14
CA ARG A 296 10.64 -13.58 11.35
C ARG A 296 11.60 -13.49 12.54
N TYR A 297 11.53 -12.37 13.24
CA TYR A 297 12.26 -12.10 14.47
C TYR A 297 11.29 -11.88 15.62
N GLU A 298 11.70 -12.28 16.81
CA GLU A 298 11.03 -11.90 18.05
C GLU A 298 11.12 -10.40 18.30
N ALA A 299 10.30 -9.89 19.22
CA ALA A 299 10.30 -8.47 19.60
C ALA A 299 11.67 -7.96 20.09
N SER A 300 12.54 -8.86 20.55
CA SER A 300 13.91 -8.58 20.98
C SER A 300 14.94 -8.67 19.86
N GLY A 301 14.56 -8.93 18.61
CA GLY A 301 15.47 -9.07 17.47
C GLY A 301 16.14 -10.45 17.32
N VAL A 302 15.87 -11.39 18.23
CA VAL A 302 16.32 -12.78 18.07
C VAL A 302 15.50 -13.45 16.97
N ILE A 303 16.14 -14.18 16.05
CA ILE A 303 15.43 -14.91 14.99
C ILE A 303 14.46 -15.94 15.61
N ASP A 304 13.23 -15.99 15.11
CA ASP A 304 12.27 -17.02 15.52
C ASP A 304 12.49 -18.29 14.71
N GLU A 305 13.27 -19.22 15.26
CA GLU A 305 13.59 -20.49 14.60
C GLU A 305 12.37 -21.41 14.38
N THR A 306 11.20 -21.08 14.94
CA THR A 306 9.94 -21.82 14.70
C THR A 306 9.20 -21.37 13.45
N PHE A 307 9.62 -20.27 12.83
CA PHE A 307 9.08 -19.79 11.57
C PHE A 307 9.74 -20.51 10.39
N ASP A 308 8.93 -21.26 9.64
CA ASP A 308 9.36 -22.17 8.58
C ASP A 308 10.64 -22.96 8.94
N VAL A 309 11.74 -22.81 8.19
CA VAL A 309 13.01 -23.46 8.47
C VAL A 309 13.99 -22.43 9.03
N ALA A 310 14.31 -22.56 10.33
CA ALA A 310 15.30 -21.72 11.01
C ALA A 310 15.01 -20.20 10.91
N GLY A 311 13.72 -19.83 10.89
CA GLY A 311 13.29 -18.43 10.85
C GLY A 311 13.18 -17.82 9.46
N LEU A 312 13.40 -18.62 8.40
CA LEU A 312 13.41 -18.16 7.02
C LEU A 312 12.46 -19.00 6.16
N PHE A 313 11.50 -18.32 5.55
CA PHE A 313 10.85 -18.80 4.34
C PHE A 313 11.64 -18.32 3.12
N SER A 314 12.00 -19.24 2.23
CA SER A 314 12.64 -18.92 0.94
C SER A 314 11.91 -19.61 -0.21
N TYR A 315 11.78 -18.91 -1.34
CA TYR A 315 11.14 -19.45 -2.53
C TYR A 315 11.86 -19.04 -3.82
N ASP A 316 12.29 -20.06 -4.57
CA ASP A 316 12.98 -19.98 -5.87
C ASP A 316 11.99 -20.34 -7.00
N PHE A 317 11.71 -19.38 -7.89
CA PHE A 317 10.90 -19.56 -9.10
C PHE A 317 11.72 -20.05 -10.31
N GLY A 318 13.05 -20.19 -10.18
CA GLY A 318 13.99 -20.73 -11.16
C GLY A 318 15.35 -20.01 -11.16
N HIS A 319 16.23 -20.32 -12.11
CA HIS A 319 17.64 -19.89 -12.09
C HIS A 319 17.95 -18.39 -12.34
N ARG A 320 17.08 -17.45 -11.96
CA ARG A 320 17.32 -16.00 -12.05
C ARG A 320 16.89 -15.33 -10.74
N ASN A 321 17.13 -14.03 -10.63
CA ASN A 321 16.78 -13.30 -9.42
C ASN A 321 15.26 -13.16 -9.29
N ASP A 322 14.78 -13.51 -8.10
CA ASP A 322 13.41 -13.37 -7.64
C ASP A 322 13.40 -12.44 -6.43
N LEU A 323 12.38 -11.59 -6.35
CA LEU A 323 12.37 -10.45 -5.43
C LEU A 323 11.08 -10.46 -4.61
N GLY A 324 11.19 -10.54 -3.28
CA GLY A 324 10.11 -10.14 -2.38
C GLY A 324 10.04 -8.61 -2.31
N ARG A 325 8.84 -8.03 -2.48
CA ARG A 325 8.66 -6.58 -2.60
C ARG A 325 7.81 -5.99 -1.48
N ALA A 326 6.66 -6.60 -1.19
CA ALA A 326 5.73 -6.10 -0.19
C ALA A 326 5.12 -7.26 0.61
N LEU A 327 4.70 -6.97 1.85
CA LEU A 327 4.01 -7.93 2.68
C LEU A 327 2.86 -7.27 3.46
N VAL A 328 1.79 -8.02 3.72
CA VAL A 328 0.69 -7.60 4.59
C VAL A 328 0.21 -8.76 5.45
N LEU A 329 -0.28 -8.43 6.64
CA LEU A 329 -0.87 -9.38 7.58
C LEU A 329 -2.39 -9.27 7.54
N ASP A 330 -3.08 -10.40 7.55
CA ASP A 330 -4.53 -10.40 7.80
C ASP A 330 -4.86 -10.49 9.30
N ASN A 331 -6.15 -10.33 9.63
CA ASN A 331 -6.62 -10.38 11.03
C ASN A 331 -6.42 -11.74 11.72
N SER A 332 -6.09 -12.80 10.97
CA SER A 332 -5.78 -14.14 11.50
C SER A 332 -4.27 -14.35 11.65
N GLY A 333 -3.44 -13.35 11.34
CA GLY A 333 -1.99 -13.45 11.33
C GLY A 333 -1.40 -14.22 10.14
N ARG A 334 -2.20 -14.52 9.11
CA ARG A 334 -1.66 -15.04 7.84
C ARG A 334 -0.96 -13.92 7.10
N ILE A 335 0.05 -14.29 6.34
CA ILE A 335 0.95 -13.35 5.67
C ILE A 335 0.68 -13.45 4.17
N LEU A 336 0.43 -12.32 3.51
CA LEU A 336 0.48 -12.23 2.06
C LEU A 336 1.80 -11.58 1.64
N LEU A 337 2.42 -12.16 0.63
CA LEU A 337 3.71 -11.74 0.09
C LEU A 337 3.54 -11.44 -1.40
N LEU A 338 3.98 -10.24 -1.81
CA LEU A 338 4.02 -9.80 -3.20
C LEU A 338 5.48 -9.69 -3.63
N GLY A 339 5.73 -10.06 -4.88
CA GLY A 339 7.02 -9.88 -5.50
C GLY A 339 6.99 -10.13 -6.99
N PHE A 340 8.15 -10.13 -7.61
CA PHE A 340 8.28 -10.44 -9.02
C PHE A 340 9.51 -11.30 -9.30
N TYR A 341 9.39 -12.10 -10.35
CA TYR A 341 10.39 -13.05 -10.82
C TYR A 341 10.49 -12.96 -12.33
N ARG A 342 11.57 -13.50 -12.91
CA ARG A 342 11.65 -13.54 -14.37
C ARG A 342 11.02 -14.81 -14.92
N GLY A 343 9.83 -14.65 -15.51
CA GLY A 343 9.04 -15.75 -16.06
C GLY A 343 9.55 -16.34 -17.37
N SER A 344 8.78 -17.31 -17.88
CA SER A 344 9.12 -18.15 -19.04
C SER A 344 9.32 -17.38 -20.36
N TYR A 345 8.73 -16.18 -20.47
CA TYR A 345 8.90 -15.30 -21.63
C TYR A 345 10.11 -14.36 -21.51
N GLY A 346 10.89 -14.49 -20.43
CA GLY A 346 12.00 -13.59 -20.11
C GLY A 346 11.56 -12.21 -19.60
N LYS A 347 10.25 -12.04 -19.34
CA LYS A 347 9.62 -10.85 -18.76
C LYS A 347 9.54 -10.96 -17.23
N MET A 348 9.40 -9.84 -16.56
CA MET A 348 9.04 -9.85 -15.14
C MET A 348 7.56 -10.22 -15.00
N ASP A 349 7.30 -11.20 -14.16
CA ASP A 349 5.96 -11.65 -13.78
C ASP A 349 5.79 -11.38 -12.28
N THR A 350 4.58 -11.00 -11.88
CA THR A 350 4.25 -10.75 -10.47
C THR A 350 3.68 -12.00 -9.82
N PHE A 351 4.02 -12.26 -8.56
CA PHE A 351 3.38 -13.31 -7.76
C PHE A 351 2.73 -12.74 -6.49
N VAL A 352 1.67 -13.39 -6.02
CA VAL A 352 1.23 -13.28 -4.62
C VAL A 352 1.13 -14.66 -4.01
N MET A 353 1.81 -14.85 -2.88
CA MET A 353 1.72 -16.06 -2.06
C MET A 353 1.10 -15.74 -0.71
N ARG A 354 0.43 -16.74 -0.12
CA ARG A 354 -0.03 -16.65 1.27
C ARG A 354 0.69 -17.69 2.11
N LEU A 355 1.18 -17.27 3.26
CA LEU A 355 1.77 -18.12 4.28
C LEU A 355 0.87 -18.12 5.52
N LEU A 356 0.90 -19.21 6.26
CA LEU A 356 0.35 -19.30 7.59
C LEU A 356 1.22 -18.49 8.57
N ASN A 357 0.71 -18.24 9.77
CA ASN A 357 1.46 -17.48 10.77
C ASN A 357 2.79 -18.16 11.14
N ASP A 358 2.93 -19.47 10.99
CA ASP A 358 4.20 -20.18 11.21
C ASP A 358 5.16 -20.14 10.01
N GLY A 359 4.85 -19.39 8.95
CA GLY A 359 5.70 -19.24 7.77
C GLY A 359 5.51 -20.32 6.72
N VAL A 360 4.76 -21.38 7.02
CA VAL A 360 4.48 -22.45 6.05
C VAL A 360 3.52 -21.94 4.98
N ALA A 361 3.77 -22.26 3.71
CA ALA A 361 2.88 -21.91 2.61
C ALA A 361 1.45 -22.43 2.84
N ASP A 362 0.46 -21.56 2.67
CA ASP A 362 -0.94 -21.90 2.95
C ASP A 362 -1.52 -22.77 1.82
N PRO A 363 -1.83 -24.06 2.08
CA PRO A 363 -2.35 -24.96 1.05
C PRO A 363 -3.76 -24.61 0.57
N ALA A 364 -4.49 -23.76 1.30
CA ALA A 364 -5.80 -23.26 0.92
C ALA A 364 -5.74 -21.99 0.05
N PHE A 365 -4.55 -21.50 -0.28
CA PHE A 365 -4.35 -20.36 -1.18
C PHE A 365 -3.75 -20.81 -2.50
N SER A 366 -4.38 -20.41 -3.61
CA SER A 366 -3.74 -20.56 -4.92
C SER A 366 -2.79 -19.39 -5.11
N VAL A 367 -1.51 -19.68 -5.36
CA VAL A 367 -0.53 -18.65 -5.74
C VAL A 367 -1.09 -17.87 -6.93
N ILE A 368 -1.17 -16.55 -6.78
CA ILE A 368 -1.52 -15.66 -7.87
C ILE A 368 -0.25 -15.47 -8.69
N SER A 369 -0.31 -15.72 -10.00
CA SER A 369 0.77 -15.40 -10.93
C SER A 369 0.22 -14.53 -12.05
N LEU A 370 0.79 -13.34 -12.21
CA LEU A 370 0.46 -12.38 -13.25
C LEU A 370 1.59 -12.38 -14.26
N ALA A 371 1.37 -13.09 -15.36
CA ALA A 371 2.34 -13.23 -16.43
C ALA A 371 1.87 -12.58 -17.73
N SER A 372 2.81 -12.09 -18.52
CA SER A 372 2.55 -11.57 -19.87
C SER A 372 3.66 -11.99 -20.83
N SER A 373 3.27 -12.41 -22.03
CA SER A 373 4.22 -12.71 -23.11
C SER A 373 4.74 -11.46 -23.82
N THR A 374 4.14 -10.30 -23.55
CA THR A 374 4.39 -9.06 -24.29
C THR A 374 5.13 -8.03 -23.44
N PHE A 375 4.69 -7.86 -22.19
CA PHE A 375 5.12 -6.78 -21.30
C PHE A 375 5.56 -7.32 -19.95
N ASP A 376 6.40 -6.56 -19.26
CA ASP A 376 6.71 -6.82 -17.86
C ASP A 376 5.49 -6.46 -16.99
N ILE A 377 5.22 -7.27 -15.97
CA ILE A 377 4.23 -7.03 -14.91
C ILE A 377 4.98 -7.00 -13.58
N GLU A 378 5.17 -5.80 -13.03
CA GLU A 378 5.89 -5.58 -11.78
C GLU A 378 4.90 -5.03 -10.74
N GLY A 379 4.56 -5.85 -9.75
CA GLY A 379 3.70 -5.46 -8.64
C GLY A 379 4.51 -4.81 -7.52
N ASP A 380 4.11 -3.61 -7.14
CA ASP A 380 4.75 -2.81 -6.09
C ASP A 380 3.83 -2.60 -4.88
N PHE A 381 2.51 -2.60 -5.08
CA PHE A 381 1.52 -2.37 -4.03
C PHE A 381 0.73 -3.63 -3.72
N LEU A 382 0.69 -4.00 -2.44
CA LEU A 382 -0.13 -5.07 -1.87
C LEU A 382 -0.92 -4.53 -0.68
N ALA A 383 -2.25 -4.71 -0.68
CA ALA A 383 -3.07 -4.36 0.46
C ALA A 383 -4.27 -5.29 0.65
N LEU A 384 -4.84 -5.25 1.86
CA LEU A 384 -6.11 -5.86 2.18
C LEU A 384 -7.17 -4.79 2.38
N ASP A 385 -8.36 -4.97 1.79
CA ASP A 385 -9.52 -4.16 2.15
C ASP A 385 -10.18 -4.65 3.45
N LYS A 386 -11.18 -3.92 3.95
CA LYS A 386 -11.91 -4.27 5.18
C LYS A 386 -12.64 -5.61 5.12
N ALA A 387 -12.91 -6.13 3.91
CA ALA A 387 -13.52 -7.44 3.70
C ALA A 387 -12.46 -8.55 3.52
N GLY A 388 -11.18 -8.23 3.60
CA GLY A 388 -10.07 -9.16 3.37
C GLY A 388 -9.86 -9.50 1.90
N LYS A 389 -10.36 -8.67 0.96
CA LYS A 389 -9.99 -8.77 -0.45
C LYS A 389 -8.57 -8.27 -0.64
N ILE A 390 -7.87 -8.89 -1.57
CA ILE A 390 -6.46 -8.62 -1.86
C ILE A 390 -6.40 -7.65 -3.04
N LEU A 391 -5.69 -6.55 -2.86
CA LEU A 391 -5.43 -5.56 -3.90
C LEU A 391 -3.97 -5.63 -4.31
N VAL A 392 -3.74 -5.67 -5.61
CA VAL A 392 -2.39 -5.69 -6.21
C VAL A 392 -2.32 -4.62 -7.27
N ALA A 393 -1.34 -3.72 -7.17
CA ALA A 393 -1.08 -2.73 -8.21
C ALA A 393 0.41 -2.59 -8.50
N GLY A 394 0.70 -2.02 -9.65
CA GLY A 394 2.06 -1.82 -10.12
C GLY A 394 2.08 -1.46 -11.59
N ARG A 395 3.17 -1.80 -12.27
CA ARG A 395 3.38 -1.48 -13.69
C ARG A 395 3.06 -2.67 -14.59
N TYR A 396 2.33 -2.40 -15.68
CA TYR A 396 2.08 -3.32 -16.79
C TYR A 396 2.59 -2.67 -18.08
N GLY A 397 3.79 -3.05 -18.52
CA GLY A 397 4.45 -2.37 -19.65
C GLY A 397 4.72 -0.90 -19.33
N ASN A 398 3.97 0.01 -19.96
CA ASN A 398 4.04 1.45 -19.73
C ASN A 398 2.87 2.00 -18.89
N ASP A 399 1.95 1.13 -18.47
CA ASP A 399 0.70 1.53 -17.84
C ASP A 399 0.67 1.07 -16.38
N ILE A 400 -0.28 1.61 -15.61
CA ILE A 400 -0.55 1.14 -14.25
C ILE A 400 -1.67 0.11 -14.29
N PHE A 401 -1.49 -1.01 -13.58
CA PHE A 401 -2.58 -1.96 -13.33
C PHE A 401 -3.00 -1.92 -11.87
N LEU A 402 -4.28 -2.20 -11.63
CA LEU A 402 -4.83 -2.50 -10.31
C LEU A 402 -5.75 -3.72 -10.44
N ARG A 403 -5.51 -4.76 -9.65
CA ARG A 403 -6.30 -6.00 -9.63
C ARG A 403 -6.82 -6.28 -8.23
N ARG A 404 -8.01 -6.86 -8.16
CA ARG A 404 -8.61 -7.31 -6.90
C ARG A 404 -8.91 -8.80 -6.92
N TYR A 405 -8.59 -9.46 -5.82
CA TYR A 405 -8.85 -10.87 -5.58
C TYR A 405 -9.68 -11.05 -4.31
N ASP A 406 -10.41 -12.15 -4.23
CA ASP A 406 -10.96 -12.60 -2.97
C ASP A 406 -9.88 -13.06 -1.99
N SER A 407 -10.31 -13.34 -0.76
CA SER A 407 -9.39 -13.77 0.28
C SER A 407 -8.67 -15.08 -0.05
N ASN A 408 -9.14 -15.89 -1.01
CA ASN A 408 -8.54 -17.17 -1.40
C ASN A 408 -7.70 -17.07 -2.69
N GLY A 409 -7.50 -15.85 -3.20
CA GLY A 409 -6.69 -15.59 -4.38
C GLY A 409 -7.43 -15.77 -5.70
N GLN A 410 -8.76 -15.90 -5.70
CA GLN A 410 -9.55 -15.91 -6.93
C GLN A 410 -9.84 -14.48 -7.38
N LEU A 411 -9.76 -14.22 -8.68
CA LEU A 411 -10.00 -12.90 -9.24
C LEU A 411 -11.44 -12.43 -8.92
N ASP A 412 -11.58 -11.23 -8.36
CA ASP A 412 -12.88 -10.63 -8.08
C ASP A 412 -13.43 -9.95 -9.34
N THR A 413 -14.17 -10.69 -10.16
CA THR A 413 -14.66 -10.22 -11.46
C THR A 413 -15.66 -9.06 -11.39
N LEU A 414 -16.11 -8.67 -10.19
CA LEU A 414 -16.95 -7.50 -9.97
C LEU A 414 -16.15 -6.19 -9.82
N PHE A 415 -14.83 -6.26 -9.77
CA PHE A 415 -13.93 -5.11 -9.69
C PHE A 415 -13.48 -4.64 -11.07
N GLY A 416 -13.59 -3.34 -11.37
CA GLY A 416 -13.15 -2.75 -12.63
C GLY A 416 -13.75 -3.44 -13.85
N ASP A 417 -12.91 -3.67 -14.86
CA ASP A 417 -13.19 -4.51 -16.02
C ASP A 417 -12.74 -5.96 -15.74
N ASN A 418 -13.69 -6.79 -15.28
CA ASN A 418 -13.49 -8.22 -15.02
C ASN A 418 -12.31 -8.55 -14.07
N GLY A 419 -12.21 -7.79 -12.97
CA GLY A 419 -11.23 -7.95 -11.90
C GLY A 419 -10.01 -7.04 -11.97
N GLN A 420 -9.94 -6.16 -12.96
CA GLN A 420 -8.80 -5.28 -13.15
C GLN A 420 -9.17 -3.88 -13.63
N VAL A 421 -8.25 -2.95 -13.42
CA VAL A 421 -8.26 -1.60 -13.96
C VAL A 421 -6.90 -1.35 -14.58
N LEU A 422 -6.88 -0.71 -15.74
CA LEU A 422 -5.68 -0.19 -16.36
C LEU A 422 -5.79 1.33 -16.43
N PHE A 423 -4.72 2.00 -16.05
CA PHE A 423 -4.59 3.45 -16.16
C PHE A 423 -3.42 3.76 -17.10
N ASP A 424 -3.74 4.51 -18.16
CA ASP A 424 -2.81 4.97 -19.19
C ASP A 424 -3.04 6.48 -19.40
N HIS A 425 -2.04 7.30 -19.08
CA HIS A 425 -2.08 8.74 -19.29
C HIS A 425 -1.70 9.16 -20.72
N ASN A 426 -1.57 8.21 -21.66
CA ASN A 426 -1.29 8.38 -23.08
C ASN A 426 0.03 9.11 -23.41
N LEU A 427 0.91 9.35 -22.43
CA LEU A 427 2.06 10.25 -22.58
C LEU A 427 3.44 9.63 -22.31
N GLY A 428 3.53 8.35 -21.92
CA GLY A 428 4.84 7.75 -21.63
C GLY A 428 4.74 6.56 -20.70
N ILE A 429 5.77 6.38 -19.87
CA ILE A 429 5.79 5.34 -18.83
C ILE A 429 5.09 5.92 -17.60
N ASP A 430 3.98 5.29 -17.24
CA ASP A 430 3.29 5.47 -15.97
C ASP A 430 3.66 4.31 -15.05
N SER A 431 3.85 4.60 -13.77
CA SER A 431 4.29 3.60 -12.78
C SER A 431 3.63 3.86 -11.45
N CYS A 432 3.15 2.80 -10.82
CA CYS A 432 2.73 2.76 -9.44
C CYS A 432 3.89 2.19 -8.62
N ILE A 433 4.29 2.88 -7.55
CA ILE A 433 5.41 2.51 -6.68
C ILE A 433 4.92 2.17 -5.27
N GLY A 434 3.78 2.74 -4.86
CA GLY A 434 3.17 2.50 -3.55
C GLY A 434 1.68 2.81 -3.56
N GLY A 435 1.04 2.67 -2.41
CA GLY A 435 -0.39 2.92 -2.27
C GLY A 435 -0.91 2.61 -0.88
N LEU A 436 -2.20 2.89 -0.67
CA LEU A 436 -2.92 2.53 0.55
C LEU A 436 -4.39 2.23 0.26
N VAL A 437 -5.04 1.55 1.20
CA VAL A 437 -6.50 1.53 1.33
C VAL A 437 -6.86 2.47 2.48
N ASP A 438 -7.64 3.50 2.18
CA ASP A 438 -7.91 4.57 3.14
C ASP A 438 -8.99 4.21 4.16
N HIS A 439 -9.21 5.07 5.14
CA HIS A 439 -10.21 4.83 6.19
C HIS A 439 -11.66 4.65 5.66
N GLN A 440 -11.96 5.11 4.44
CA GLN A 440 -13.26 4.94 3.78
C GLN A 440 -13.31 3.68 2.90
N GLY A 441 -12.18 3.00 2.70
CA GLY A 441 -12.06 1.84 1.84
C GLY A 441 -11.78 2.18 0.37
N ARG A 442 -11.44 3.44 0.07
CA ARG A 442 -10.97 3.85 -1.26
C ARG A 442 -9.51 3.44 -1.42
N ILE A 443 -9.07 3.27 -2.67
CA ILE A 443 -7.71 2.84 -2.99
C ILE A 443 -6.96 4.06 -3.51
N VAL A 444 -5.85 4.42 -2.88
CA VAL A 444 -4.97 5.50 -3.35
C VAL A 444 -3.67 4.86 -3.83
N LEU A 445 -3.28 5.12 -5.08
CA LEU A 445 -1.99 4.70 -5.63
C LEU A 445 -1.11 5.91 -5.84
N VAL A 446 0.19 5.73 -5.65
CA VAL A 446 1.21 6.76 -5.89
C VAL A 446 2.29 6.26 -6.83
N GLY A 447 2.84 7.17 -7.62
CA GLY A 447 4.04 6.90 -8.41
C GLY A 447 4.40 8.06 -9.31
N SER A 448 4.60 7.79 -10.60
CA SER A 448 5.06 8.80 -11.56
C SER A 448 4.47 8.63 -12.95
N VAL A 449 4.38 9.75 -13.67
CA VAL A 449 4.12 9.80 -15.12
C VAL A 449 5.38 10.19 -15.91
N ASN A 450 5.46 9.76 -17.17
CA ASN A 450 6.46 10.19 -18.16
C ASN A 450 7.92 10.06 -17.71
N ALA A 451 8.28 8.91 -17.13
CA ALA A 451 9.64 8.60 -16.67
C ALA A 451 10.22 9.62 -15.67
N GLY A 452 9.42 10.03 -14.67
CA GLY A 452 9.87 10.86 -13.55
C GLY A 452 9.68 12.37 -13.73
N ASN A 453 8.82 12.79 -14.67
CA ASN A 453 8.54 14.22 -14.92
C ASN A 453 7.31 14.75 -14.15
N GLY A 454 6.59 13.89 -13.43
CA GLY A 454 5.55 14.30 -12.51
C GLY A 454 5.18 13.17 -11.55
N LEU A 455 4.95 13.53 -10.29
CA LEU A 455 4.38 12.64 -9.29
C LEU A 455 2.90 12.44 -9.60
N LEU A 456 2.44 11.20 -9.49
CA LEU A 456 1.07 10.78 -9.78
C LEU A 456 0.39 10.30 -8.50
N LEU A 457 -0.84 10.74 -8.26
CA LEU A 457 -1.80 10.06 -7.39
C LEU A 457 -3.03 9.65 -8.18
N LEU A 458 -3.51 8.44 -7.93
CA LEU A 458 -4.77 7.93 -8.43
C LEU A 458 -5.63 7.54 -7.24
N ARG A 459 -6.92 7.89 -7.26
CA ARG A 459 -7.87 7.38 -6.27
C ARG A 459 -9.00 6.62 -6.94
N TYR A 460 -9.32 5.44 -6.40
CA TYR A 460 -10.41 4.57 -6.85
C TYR A 460 -11.43 4.32 -5.72
N LYS A 461 -12.70 4.09 -6.08
CA LYS A 461 -13.82 3.81 -5.16
C LYS A 461 -14.23 2.34 -5.09
#